data_AF-A0A1B7NML1-F1
#
_entry.id   AF-A0A1B7NML1-F1
#
_cell.length_a   1.000
_cell.length_b   1.000
_cell.length_c   1.000
_cell.angle_alpha   90.00
_cell.angle_beta   90.00
_cell.angle_gamma   90.00
#
_symmetry.space_group_name_H-M   'P 1'
#
loop_
_entity.id
_entity.type
_entity.pdbx_description
1 polymer ?
#
loop_
_entity_poly.entity_id
_entity_poly.type
_entity_poly.pdbx_seq_one_letter_code
_entity_poly.pdbx_strand_id
1 'polypeptide(L)'
;MENRITGQYAMGGIRPPSDNIIIARMRGKYYGARYIIHRPLLHHALHPIYKLNPGGNTSVASPSPSTVSSSQSQTSQASQASPPSANPSHLSHNMERFTNDMGPPGRPTLFLDSNLPQQPSIKSLDPKILKACQACIDAAVQSTIAFDGVPGRPVVTNIFGTAHAQFGNMLVLSATYMSHLSQLVDRDTLRALLDRTIKFLLQSRHISPSLSKDAEILTLIRRQIFDSPNTSFSSTANGT
;
A
#
# COMPACT_ATOMS: atom_id res chain seq x y z
N MET A 1 16.23 20.35 -41.70
CA MET A 1 15.77 20.77 -40.36
C MET A 1 14.82 19.72 -39.77
N GLU A 2 15.12 18.44 -39.89
CA GLU A 2 14.17 17.40 -39.50
C GLU A 2 14.93 16.10 -39.27
N ASN A 3 15.21 15.79 -37.99
CA ASN A 3 15.60 14.47 -37.47
C ASN A 3 15.97 14.58 -35.99
N ARG A 4 15.04 15.00 -35.14
CA ARG A 4 15.25 14.98 -33.67
C ARG A 4 14.06 14.49 -32.84
N ILE A 5 13.01 13.96 -33.48
CA ILE A 5 11.76 13.61 -32.79
C ILE A 5 11.54 12.09 -32.65
N THR A 6 12.25 11.25 -33.40
CA THR A 6 12.01 9.79 -33.42
C THR A 6 12.61 9.00 -32.24
N GLY A 7 13.42 9.60 -31.38
CA GLY A 7 14.06 8.90 -30.25
C GLY A 7 13.27 8.83 -28.94
N GLN A 8 12.14 9.54 -28.79
CA GLN A 8 11.45 9.71 -27.48
C GLN A 8 10.23 8.79 -27.25
N TYR A 9 9.85 7.97 -28.23
CA TYR A 9 8.62 7.15 -28.21
C TYR A 9 8.87 5.64 -28.11
N ALA A 10 9.97 5.20 -27.51
CA ALA A 10 10.15 3.79 -27.19
C ALA A 10 9.14 3.35 -26.10
N MET A 11 8.08 2.66 -26.54
CA MET A 11 7.04 2.07 -25.70
C MET A 11 7.54 0.77 -25.06
N GLY A 12 8.41 0.88 -24.05
CA GLY A 12 8.83 -0.30 -23.26
C GLY A 12 10.13 -0.20 -22.47
N GLY A 13 10.55 1.00 -22.04
CA GLY A 13 11.78 1.15 -21.25
C GLY A 13 11.73 2.32 -20.27
N ILE A 14 12.48 2.20 -19.17
CA ILE A 14 12.75 3.31 -18.26
C ILE A 14 13.44 4.42 -19.07
N ARG A 15 12.92 5.64 -19.01
CA ARG A 15 13.41 6.78 -19.78
C ARG A 15 14.38 7.54 -18.89
N PRO A 16 15.52 8.00 -19.44
CA PRO A 16 16.43 8.82 -18.65
C PRO A 16 15.72 10.10 -18.20
N PRO A 17 16.01 10.61 -16.99
CA PRO A 17 15.39 11.82 -16.48
C PRO A 17 15.74 13.05 -17.35
N SER A 18 14.87 14.06 -17.35
CA SER A 18 15.09 15.28 -18.12
C SER A 18 15.80 16.33 -17.28
N ASP A 19 16.69 17.10 -17.91
CA ASP A 19 17.30 18.31 -17.34
C ASP A 19 16.35 19.52 -17.32
N ASN A 20 15.42 19.58 -18.27
CA ASN A 20 14.36 20.59 -18.31
C ASN A 20 13.28 20.35 -17.24
N ILE A 21 13.11 21.33 -16.34
CA ILE A 21 12.14 21.28 -15.24
C ILE A 21 10.68 21.11 -15.69
N ILE A 22 10.28 21.71 -16.82
CA ILE A 22 8.91 21.61 -17.33
C ILE A 22 8.65 20.17 -17.79
N ILE A 23 9.60 19.59 -18.51
CA ILE A 23 9.53 18.19 -18.97
C ILE A 23 9.53 17.25 -17.76
N ALA A 24 10.40 17.48 -16.77
CA ALA A 24 10.44 16.70 -15.53
C ALA A 24 9.11 16.73 -14.78
N ARG A 25 8.50 17.91 -14.62
CA ARG A 25 7.16 18.07 -14.02
C ARG A 25 6.10 17.32 -14.81
N MET A 26 6.10 17.44 -16.13
CA MET A 26 5.13 16.74 -16.96
C MET A 26 5.27 15.22 -16.86
N ARG A 27 6.51 14.71 -16.84
CA ARG A 27 6.79 13.29 -16.62
C ARG A 27 6.32 12.83 -15.25
N GLY A 28 6.64 13.58 -14.19
CA GLY A 28 6.18 13.26 -12.84
C GLY A 28 4.66 13.14 -12.76
N LYS A 29 3.91 14.08 -13.35
CA LYS A 29 2.43 14.01 -13.42
C LYS A 29 1.93 12.83 -14.23
N TYR A 30 2.49 12.63 -15.44
CA TYR A 30 2.07 11.56 -16.34
C TYR A 30 2.27 10.16 -15.72
N TYR A 31 3.47 9.90 -15.19
CA TYR A 31 3.77 8.60 -14.59
C TYR A 31 3.09 8.42 -13.23
N GLY A 32 2.94 9.48 -12.44
CA GLY A 32 2.13 9.43 -11.22
C GLY A 32 0.68 9.03 -11.51
N ALA A 33 0.06 9.60 -12.55
CA ALA A 33 -1.29 9.23 -12.95
C ALA A 33 -1.38 7.79 -13.45
N ARG A 34 -0.45 7.35 -14.31
CA ARG A 34 -0.39 5.95 -14.79
C ARG A 34 -0.23 4.95 -13.67
N TYR A 35 0.60 5.28 -12.67
CA TYR A 35 0.77 4.46 -11.48
C TYR A 35 -0.55 4.30 -10.73
N ILE A 36 -1.26 5.41 -10.44
CA ILE A 36 -2.55 5.37 -9.74
C ILE A 36 -3.58 4.52 -10.50
N ILE A 37 -3.68 4.68 -11.82
CA ILE A 37 -4.65 3.95 -12.66
C ILE A 37 -4.42 2.43 -12.61
N HIS A 38 -3.16 1.98 -12.66
CA HIS A 38 -2.85 0.55 -12.72
C HIS A 38 -2.64 -0.12 -11.34
N ARG A 39 -2.49 0.67 -10.27
CA ARG A 39 -2.25 0.15 -8.91
C ARG A 39 -3.28 -0.90 -8.44
N PRO A 40 -4.60 -0.76 -8.70
CA PRO A 40 -5.58 -1.79 -8.31
C PRO A 40 -5.32 -3.15 -8.98
N LEU A 41 -4.86 -3.16 -10.23
CA LEU A 41 -4.59 -4.39 -10.96
C LEU A 41 -3.32 -5.07 -10.45
N LEU A 42 -2.29 -4.29 -10.10
CA LEU A 42 -1.10 -4.80 -9.41
C LEU A 42 -1.47 -5.38 -8.05
N HIS A 43 -2.33 -4.70 -7.28
CA HIS A 43 -2.81 -5.19 -5.99
C HIS A 43 -3.57 -6.51 -6.13
N HIS A 44 -4.46 -6.63 -7.12
CA HIS A 44 -5.19 -7.86 -7.43
C HIS A 44 -4.24 -9.00 -7.83
N ALA A 45 -3.20 -8.71 -8.59
CA ALA A 45 -2.20 -9.72 -8.95
C ALA A 45 -1.37 -10.17 -7.74
N LEU A 46 -0.99 -9.24 -6.84
CA LEU A 46 -0.21 -9.54 -5.63
C LEU A 46 -0.99 -10.32 -4.57
N HIS A 47 -2.31 -10.13 -4.52
CA HIS A 47 -3.20 -10.84 -3.61
C HIS A 47 -4.16 -11.66 -4.45
N PRO A 48 -3.79 -12.89 -4.86
CA PRO A 48 -4.76 -13.82 -5.38
C PRO A 48 -5.88 -13.84 -4.35
N ILE A 49 -7.06 -13.36 -4.74
CA ILE A 49 -8.25 -13.39 -3.88
C ILE A 49 -8.23 -14.76 -3.25
N TYR A 50 -7.99 -14.83 -1.94
CA TYR A 50 -8.25 -16.05 -1.19
C TYR A 50 -9.64 -16.43 -1.67
N LYS A 51 -9.75 -17.56 -2.38
CA LYS A 51 -11.05 -18.15 -2.62
C LYS A 51 -11.57 -18.42 -1.22
N LEU A 52 -12.27 -17.45 -0.65
CA LEU A 52 -13.40 -17.68 0.22
C LEU A 52 -14.24 -18.60 -0.62
N ASN A 53 -14.08 -19.91 -0.41
CA ASN A 53 -14.86 -20.92 -1.04
C ASN A 53 -16.31 -20.63 -0.65
N PRO A 54 -17.20 -20.15 -1.54
CA PRO A 54 -18.61 -19.98 -1.22
C PRO A 54 -19.35 -21.33 -1.35
N GLY A 55 -18.63 -22.45 -1.21
CA GLY A 55 -19.07 -23.79 -1.60
C GLY A 55 -18.72 -24.88 -0.59
N GLY A 56 -18.60 -24.53 0.70
CA GLY A 56 -18.68 -25.52 1.76
C GLY A 56 -20.15 -25.84 2.03
N ASN A 57 -20.67 -26.91 1.45
CA ASN A 57 -21.98 -27.46 1.77
C ASN A 57 -22.02 -27.89 3.24
N THR A 58 -22.38 -26.98 4.14
CA THR A 58 -22.94 -27.34 5.45
C THR A 58 -24.38 -26.87 5.45
N SER A 59 -25.29 -27.79 5.16
CA SER A 59 -26.72 -27.64 5.43
C SER A 59 -26.89 -27.43 6.93
N VAL A 60 -26.96 -26.17 7.36
CA VAL A 60 -27.45 -25.79 8.69
C VAL A 60 -28.87 -25.31 8.51
N ALA A 61 -29.80 -26.10 9.06
CA ALA A 61 -31.23 -25.86 9.02
C ALA A 61 -31.60 -24.50 9.63
N SER A 62 -32.56 -23.82 9.00
CA SER A 62 -33.18 -22.59 9.49
C SER A 62 -33.72 -22.78 10.92
N PRO A 63 -33.41 -21.89 11.88
CA PRO A 63 -34.10 -21.92 13.18
C PRO A 63 -35.49 -21.27 13.06
N SER A 64 -36.49 -22.01 13.55
CA SER A 64 -37.90 -21.63 13.69
C SER A 64 -38.08 -20.38 14.58
N PRO A 65 -39.18 -19.61 14.41
CA PRO A 65 -39.46 -18.43 15.23
C PRO A 65 -39.91 -18.82 16.64
N SER A 66 -39.21 -18.32 17.65
CA SER A 66 -39.56 -18.49 19.06
C SER A 66 -40.65 -17.50 19.49
N THR A 67 -41.77 -18.07 19.95
CA THR A 67 -42.90 -17.48 20.65
C THR A 67 -42.48 -16.52 21.76
N VAL A 68 -42.96 -15.27 21.70
CA VAL A 68 -42.83 -14.29 22.78
C VAL A 68 -43.96 -14.48 23.80
N SER A 69 -43.59 -14.83 25.03
CA SER A 69 -44.50 -14.85 26.17
C SER A 69 -44.76 -13.44 26.68
N SER A 70 -46.04 -13.09 26.71
CA SER A 70 -46.63 -11.89 27.31
C SER A 70 -46.65 -11.97 28.83
N SER A 71 -46.17 -10.94 29.50
CA SER A 71 -46.66 -10.56 30.82
C SER A 71 -46.99 -9.06 30.83
N GLN A 72 -48.17 -8.79 31.35
CA GLN A 72 -48.99 -7.60 31.20
C GLN A 72 -49.09 -6.90 32.56
N SER A 73 -48.88 -5.58 32.60
CA SER A 73 -49.28 -4.68 33.69
C SER A 73 -49.27 -3.25 33.09
N GLN A 74 -50.39 -2.66 32.65
CA GLN A 74 -51.26 -1.74 33.42
C GLN A 74 -50.44 -0.66 34.18
N THR A 75 -50.59 0.67 34.07
CA THR A 75 -51.76 1.54 33.81
C THR A 75 -51.34 3.04 33.85
N SER A 76 -52.18 3.94 33.28
CA SER A 76 -52.36 5.41 33.57
C SER A 76 -51.28 6.41 33.13
N GLN A 77 -51.48 7.26 32.11
CA GLN A 77 -52.24 8.55 32.02
C GLN A 77 -51.56 9.83 32.59
N ALA A 78 -51.50 10.86 31.72
CA ALA A 78 -51.68 12.31 31.96
C ALA A 78 -50.48 13.29 32.21
N SER A 79 -50.27 14.16 31.20
CA SER A 79 -50.35 15.64 31.25
C SER A 79 -49.21 16.56 31.74
N GLN A 80 -48.77 17.43 30.80
CA GLN A 80 -48.52 18.89 30.85
C GLN A 80 -47.62 19.54 31.93
N ALA A 81 -46.57 20.27 31.49
CA ALA A 81 -46.34 21.72 31.68
C ALA A 81 -44.85 22.13 31.49
N SER A 82 -44.61 23.37 31.02
CA SER A 82 -43.32 24.10 30.99
C SER A 82 -43.47 25.45 31.74
N PRO A 83 -42.43 26.33 31.88
CA PRO A 83 -41.20 26.33 32.70
C PRO A 83 -41.21 27.47 33.78
N PRO A 84 -40.11 27.76 34.53
CA PRO A 84 -39.26 28.94 34.21
C PRO A 84 -37.76 28.92 34.65
N SER A 85 -37.06 29.97 34.22
CA SER A 85 -35.62 30.33 34.17
C SER A 85 -34.79 30.41 35.47
N ALA A 86 -33.47 30.14 35.39
CA ALA A 86 -32.38 31.12 35.69
C ALA A 86 -30.93 30.55 35.56
N ASN A 87 -30.13 31.28 34.77
CA ASN A 87 -28.67 31.51 34.81
C ASN A 87 -27.61 30.54 34.23
N PRO A 88 -26.50 31.10 33.69
CA PRO A 88 -25.72 30.53 32.61
C PRO A 88 -24.28 30.19 33.05
N SER A 89 -23.88 28.94 32.94
CA SER A 89 -22.45 28.60 32.86
C SER A 89 -22.29 27.18 32.35
N HIS A 90 -21.32 27.00 31.46
CA HIS A 90 -20.82 25.71 30.98
C HIS A 90 -21.61 25.02 29.84
N LEU A 91 -21.53 25.61 28.62
CA LEU A 91 -21.74 24.84 27.40
C LEU A 91 -20.41 24.19 26.98
N SER A 92 -20.14 22.97 27.47
CA SER A 92 -19.09 22.11 26.93
C SER A 92 -19.62 20.69 26.73
N HIS A 93 -19.94 20.36 25.48
CA HIS A 93 -19.73 19.07 24.85
C HIS A 93 -20.01 17.82 25.70
N ASN A 94 -21.28 17.37 25.72
CA ASN A 94 -21.60 15.96 25.81
C ASN A 94 -21.32 15.32 24.44
N MET A 95 -20.08 14.86 24.22
CA MET A 95 -19.85 13.73 23.33
C MET A 95 -19.64 12.51 24.22
N GLU A 96 -20.61 11.61 24.21
CA GLU A 96 -20.47 10.27 24.78
C GLU A 96 -19.26 9.60 24.14
N ARG A 97 -18.24 9.39 24.98
CA ARG A 97 -16.99 8.73 24.63
C ARG A 97 -17.32 7.26 24.35
N PHE A 98 -17.48 6.91 23.07
CA PHE A 98 -17.44 5.52 22.63
C PHE A 98 -16.10 4.91 23.03
N THR A 99 -16.09 4.12 24.11
CA THR A 99 -14.96 3.26 24.47
C THR A 99 -14.91 2.10 23.49
N ASN A 100 -14.22 2.26 22.37
CA ASN A 100 -13.78 1.13 21.56
C ASN A 100 -12.55 0.53 22.24
N ASP A 101 -12.77 -0.38 23.19
CA ASP A 101 -11.78 -1.38 23.56
C ASP A 101 -11.65 -2.37 22.38
N MET A 102 -10.90 -1.96 21.36
CA MET A 102 -10.43 -2.86 20.32
C MET A 102 -9.11 -3.42 20.80
N GLY A 103 -9.18 -4.61 21.40
CA GLY A 103 -8.01 -5.46 21.61
C GLY A 103 -7.24 -5.67 20.30
N PRO A 104 -5.95 -6.03 20.36
CA PRO A 104 -5.14 -6.21 19.17
C PRO A 104 -5.80 -7.24 18.25
N PRO A 105 -5.84 -7.00 16.92
CA PRO A 105 -6.43 -7.96 16.00
C PRO A 105 -5.74 -9.30 16.18
N GLY A 106 -6.54 -10.32 16.50
CA GLY A 106 -6.07 -11.69 16.67
C GLY A 106 -5.23 -12.07 15.46
N ARG A 107 -3.94 -12.35 15.70
CA ARG A 107 -3.02 -12.89 14.69
C ARG A 107 -3.63 -14.21 14.22
N PRO A 108 -4.03 -14.36 12.94
CA PRO A 108 -4.50 -15.65 12.47
C PRO A 108 -3.36 -16.65 12.66
N THR A 109 -3.59 -17.64 13.51
CA THR A 109 -2.73 -18.81 13.63
C THR A 109 -2.73 -19.49 12.27
N LEU A 110 -1.59 -19.40 11.57
CA LEU A 110 -1.35 -20.16 10.36
C LEU A 110 -1.32 -21.64 10.74
N PHE A 111 -2.46 -22.30 10.65
CA PHE A 111 -2.47 -23.75 10.53
C PHE A 111 -1.83 -24.07 9.18
N LEU A 112 -0.64 -24.67 9.24
CA LEU A 112 0.06 -25.22 8.09
C LEU A 112 -0.70 -26.46 7.62
N ASP A 113 -1.77 -26.26 6.87
CA ASP A 113 -2.35 -27.32 6.05
C ASP A 113 -1.40 -27.58 4.88
N SER A 114 -0.94 -28.82 4.77
CA SER A 114 0.03 -29.32 3.81
C SER A 114 -0.49 -29.39 2.36
N ASN A 115 -1.67 -28.81 2.08
CA ASN A 115 -2.30 -28.74 0.75
C ASN A 115 -2.53 -27.29 0.27
N LEU A 116 -1.52 -26.41 0.35
CA LEU A 116 -1.64 -25.09 -0.27
C LEU A 116 -1.54 -25.20 -1.80
N PRO A 117 -2.45 -24.60 -2.59
CA PRO A 117 -2.22 -24.41 -4.01
C PRO A 117 -0.93 -23.62 -4.20
N GLN A 118 -0.03 -24.16 -5.01
CA GLN A 118 1.22 -23.53 -5.46
C GLN A 118 0.98 -22.04 -5.71
N GLN A 119 1.82 -21.15 -5.15
CA GLN A 119 1.69 -19.72 -5.44
C GLN A 119 1.58 -19.55 -6.96
N PRO A 120 0.55 -18.84 -7.45
CA PRO A 120 0.32 -18.72 -8.87
C PRO A 120 1.59 -18.16 -9.53
N SER A 121 2.10 -18.86 -10.53
CA SER A 121 3.25 -18.37 -11.29
C SER A 121 2.86 -17.11 -12.07
N ILE A 122 3.78 -16.17 -12.33
CA ILE A 122 3.54 -15.04 -13.25
C ILE A 122 2.87 -15.50 -14.55
N LYS A 123 3.23 -16.70 -15.03
CA LYS A 123 2.72 -17.30 -16.26
C LYS A 123 1.23 -17.64 -16.22
N SER A 124 0.60 -17.72 -15.05
CA SER A 124 -0.83 -18.00 -14.91
C SER A 124 -1.72 -16.75 -14.90
N LEU A 125 -1.13 -15.55 -14.99
CA LEU A 125 -1.90 -14.30 -15.04
C LEU A 125 -2.45 -14.05 -16.44
N ASP A 126 -3.66 -13.47 -16.50
CA ASP A 126 -4.20 -12.92 -17.75
C ASP A 126 -3.17 -11.95 -18.36
N PRO A 127 -2.77 -12.12 -19.65
CA PRO A 127 -1.85 -11.22 -20.32
C PRO A 127 -2.19 -9.72 -20.18
N LYS A 128 -3.48 -9.37 -20.10
CA LYS A 128 -3.91 -7.97 -19.90
C LYS A 128 -3.56 -7.46 -18.50
N ILE A 129 -3.76 -8.30 -17.47
CA ILE A 129 -3.41 -7.98 -16.08
C ILE A 129 -1.89 -7.88 -15.96
N LEU A 130 -1.14 -8.81 -16.55
CA LEU A 130 0.32 -8.78 -16.55
C LEU A 130 0.85 -7.48 -17.17
N LYS A 131 0.31 -7.09 -18.34
CA LYS A 131 0.67 -5.83 -19.00
C LYS A 131 0.35 -4.60 -18.14
N ALA A 132 -0.77 -4.61 -17.44
CA ALA A 132 -1.12 -3.54 -16.51
C ALA A 132 -0.19 -3.50 -15.28
N CYS A 133 0.22 -4.65 -14.76
CA CYS A 133 1.22 -4.74 -13.69
C CYS A 133 2.55 -4.16 -14.13
N GLN A 134 3.05 -4.56 -15.31
CA GLN A 134 4.27 -3.98 -15.87
C GLN A 134 4.15 -2.46 -16.03
N ALA A 135 3.03 -1.98 -16.58
CA ALA A 135 2.79 -0.54 -16.73
C ALA A 135 2.76 0.21 -15.38
N CYS A 136 2.28 -0.44 -14.30
CA CYS A 136 2.30 0.09 -12.94
C CYS A 136 3.73 0.22 -12.41
N ILE A 137 4.54 -0.84 -12.55
CA ILE A 137 5.93 -0.88 -12.09
C ILE A 137 6.78 0.13 -12.84
N ASP A 138 6.68 0.16 -14.17
CA ASP A 138 7.39 1.14 -15.00
C ASP A 138 7.02 2.57 -14.59
N ALA A 139 5.74 2.83 -14.34
CA ALA A 139 5.26 4.14 -13.91
C ALA A 139 5.74 4.52 -12.50
N ALA A 140 5.81 3.57 -11.57
CA ALA A 140 6.36 3.80 -10.24
C ALA A 140 7.85 4.17 -10.30
N VAL A 141 8.64 3.45 -11.11
CA VAL A 141 10.06 3.78 -11.33
C VAL A 141 10.21 5.16 -11.96
N GLN A 142 9.51 5.42 -13.06
CA GLN A 142 9.61 6.66 -13.83
C GLN A 142 9.14 7.90 -13.05
N SER A 143 8.07 7.77 -12.27
CA SER A 143 7.60 8.88 -11.41
C SER A 143 8.60 9.21 -10.30
N THR A 144 9.35 8.20 -9.83
CA THR A 144 10.35 8.37 -8.78
C THR A 144 11.56 9.14 -9.29
N ILE A 145 12.06 8.83 -10.50
CA ILE A 145 13.27 9.45 -11.07
C ILE A 145 13.00 10.72 -11.89
N ALA A 146 11.73 11.13 -12.04
CA ALA A 146 11.35 12.18 -13.00
C ALA A 146 12.12 13.50 -12.85
N PHE A 147 12.58 13.81 -11.64
CA PHE A 147 13.27 15.06 -11.30
C PHE A 147 14.80 14.93 -11.19
N ASP A 148 15.39 13.76 -11.41
CA ASP A 148 16.82 13.50 -11.14
C ASP A 148 17.77 14.24 -12.07
N GLY A 149 17.32 14.55 -13.28
CA GLY A 149 18.11 15.28 -14.25
C GLY A 149 18.11 16.79 -14.01
N VAL A 150 17.20 17.30 -13.16
CA VAL A 150 17.04 18.74 -12.97
C VAL A 150 18.20 19.28 -12.14
N PRO A 151 18.99 20.24 -12.66
CA PRO A 151 20.11 20.80 -11.92
C PRO A 151 19.63 21.64 -10.73
N GLY A 152 20.40 21.60 -9.64
CA GLY A 152 20.10 22.36 -8.42
C GLY A 152 19.02 21.71 -7.56
N ARG A 153 18.42 22.48 -6.64
CA ARG A 153 17.34 22.00 -5.78
C ARG A 153 16.03 22.01 -6.58
N PRO A 154 15.38 20.86 -6.83
CA PRO A 154 14.12 20.84 -7.56
C PRO A 154 13.07 21.69 -6.83
N VAL A 155 12.54 22.71 -7.51
CA VAL A 155 11.40 23.48 -7.00
C VAL A 155 10.14 22.66 -7.21
N VAL A 156 9.87 21.77 -6.27
CA VAL A 156 8.62 21.01 -6.21
C VAL A 156 7.58 21.82 -5.45
N THR A 157 6.34 21.83 -5.94
CA THR A 157 5.24 22.62 -5.34
C THR A 157 4.92 22.18 -3.91
N ASN A 158 5.19 20.92 -3.57
CA ASN A 158 5.06 20.38 -2.23
C ASN A 158 6.14 19.31 -2.00
N ILE A 159 7.25 19.70 -1.35
CA ILE A 159 8.39 18.80 -1.12
C ILE A 159 8.02 17.59 -0.24
N PHE A 160 7.17 17.80 0.77
CA PHE A 160 6.73 16.74 1.68
C PHE A 160 5.78 15.76 0.99
N GLY A 161 4.79 16.26 0.25
CA GLY A 161 3.89 15.41 -0.53
C GLY A 161 4.64 14.59 -1.59
N THR A 162 5.65 15.18 -2.22
CA THR A 162 6.52 14.47 -3.17
C THR A 162 7.34 13.39 -2.48
N ALA A 163 7.87 13.67 -1.29
CA ALA A 163 8.63 12.72 -0.49
C ALA A 163 7.78 11.50 -0.09
N HIS A 164 6.56 11.72 0.42
CA HIS A 164 5.66 10.62 0.74
C HIS A 164 5.25 9.80 -0.48
N ALA A 165 5.04 10.43 -1.64
CA ALA A 165 4.74 9.70 -2.87
C ALA A 165 5.91 8.77 -3.28
N GLN A 166 7.16 9.26 -3.20
CA GLN A 166 8.34 8.42 -3.48
C GLN A 166 8.51 7.29 -2.45
N PHE A 167 8.27 7.58 -1.17
CA PHE A 167 8.23 6.54 -0.12
C PHE A 167 7.22 5.44 -0.46
N GLY A 168 5.98 5.81 -0.78
CA GLY A 168 4.92 4.87 -1.13
C GLY A 168 5.25 4.03 -2.37
N ASN A 169 5.92 4.61 -3.37
CA ASN A 169 6.40 3.88 -4.53
C ASN A 169 7.42 2.81 -4.13
N MET A 170 8.36 3.12 -3.22
CA MET A 170 9.36 2.15 -2.76
C MET A 170 8.73 0.98 -2.03
N LEU A 171 7.66 1.20 -1.26
CA LEU A 171 6.92 0.10 -0.62
C LEU A 171 6.30 -0.84 -1.65
N VAL A 172 5.68 -0.30 -2.71
CA VAL A 172 5.03 -1.12 -3.75
C VAL A 172 6.06 -1.87 -4.59
N LEU A 173 7.16 -1.23 -4.98
CA LEU A 173 8.24 -1.89 -5.72
C LEU A 173 8.88 -3.00 -4.87
N SER A 174 9.13 -2.74 -3.59
CA SER A 174 9.69 -3.73 -2.66
C SER A 174 8.74 -4.91 -2.45
N ALA A 175 7.45 -4.66 -2.21
CA ALA A 175 6.45 -5.72 -2.07
C ALA A 175 6.32 -6.57 -3.34
N THR A 176 6.37 -5.93 -4.52
CA THR A 176 6.34 -6.65 -5.79
C THR A 176 7.58 -7.54 -5.95
N TYR A 177 8.77 -6.99 -5.65
CA TYR A 177 10.03 -7.73 -5.70
C TYR A 177 10.07 -8.92 -4.73
N MET A 178 9.45 -8.80 -3.56
CA MET A 178 9.38 -9.87 -2.55
C MET A 178 8.25 -10.89 -2.80
N SER A 179 7.51 -10.75 -3.90
CA SER A 179 6.37 -11.62 -4.24
C SER A 179 6.68 -12.55 -5.41
N HIS A 180 5.71 -13.38 -5.78
CA HIS A 180 5.73 -14.14 -7.04
C HIS A 180 5.88 -13.27 -8.30
N LEU A 181 5.65 -11.95 -8.23
CA LEU A 181 5.83 -10.99 -9.33
C LEU A 181 7.25 -10.38 -9.40
N SER A 182 8.22 -10.96 -8.70
CA SER A 182 9.57 -10.41 -8.55
C SER A 182 10.27 -10.06 -9.87
N GLN A 183 10.00 -10.85 -10.92
CA GLN A 183 10.58 -10.66 -12.26
C GLN A 183 10.19 -9.33 -12.93
N LEU A 184 9.13 -8.66 -12.46
CA LEU A 184 8.71 -7.36 -12.99
C LEU A 184 9.60 -6.20 -12.49
N VAL A 185 10.36 -6.42 -11.41
CA VAL A 185 11.19 -5.40 -10.77
C VAL A 185 12.65 -5.81 -10.87
N ASP A 186 13.42 -5.05 -11.65
CA ASP A 186 14.86 -5.24 -11.73
C ASP A 186 15.53 -4.95 -10.38
N ARG A 187 16.43 -5.86 -9.98
CA ARG A 187 17.06 -5.89 -8.65
C ARG A 187 17.96 -4.67 -8.42
N ASP A 188 18.78 -4.32 -9.41
CA ASP A 188 19.75 -3.22 -9.28
C ASP A 188 19.05 -1.87 -9.36
N THR A 189 18.04 -1.76 -10.22
CA THR A 189 17.12 -0.62 -10.27
C THR A 189 16.45 -0.40 -8.92
N LEU A 190 15.87 -1.44 -8.31
CA LEU A 190 15.24 -1.32 -6.99
C LEU A 190 16.23 -0.86 -5.91
N ARG A 191 17.43 -1.44 -5.89
CA ARG A 191 18.48 -1.04 -4.94
C ARG A 191 18.83 0.44 -5.08
N ALA A 192 19.11 0.89 -6.30
CA ALA A 192 19.45 2.28 -6.57
C ALA A 192 18.32 3.25 -6.20
N LEU A 193 17.06 2.88 -6.48
CA LEU A 193 15.89 3.69 -6.12
C LEU A 193 15.70 3.78 -4.60
N LEU A 194 15.88 2.69 -3.86
CA LEU A 194 15.82 2.67 -2.41
C LEU A 194 16.91 3.56 -1.80
N ASP A 195 18.17 3.38 -2.22
CA ASP A 195 19.32 4.18 -1.75
C ASP A 195 19.09 5.68 -1.96
N ARG A 196 18.68 6.05 -3.18
CA ARG A 196 18.36 7.42 -3.55
C ARG A 196 17.22 7.99 -2.70
N THR A 197 16.12 7.24 -2.57
CA THR A 197 14.92 7.72 -1.86
C THR A 197 15.19 7.88 -0.37
N ILE A 198 15.90 6.94 0.26
CA ILE A 198 16.33 7.07 1.66
C ILE A 198 17.16 8.35 1.85
N LYS A 199 18.15 8.59 0.99
CA LYS A 199 18.97 9.81 1.03
C LYS A 199 18.11 11.08 0.91
N PHE A 200 17.16 11.09 -0.02
CA PHE A 200 16.23 12.20 -0.22
C PHE A 200 15.34 12.47 1.02
N LEU A 201 14.79 11.42 1.63
CA LEU A 201 13.98 11.55 2.85
C LEU A 201 14.80 12.09 4.03
N LEU A 202 16.04 11.60 4.19
CA LEU A 202 16.94 12.02 5.26
C LEU A 202 17.33 13.51 5.17
N GLN A 203 17.37 14.10 3.98
CA GLN A 203 17.64 15.54 3.83
C GLN A 203 16.58 16.43 4.51
N SER A 204 15.36 15.91 4.70
CA SER A 204 14.24 16.65 5.31
C SER A 204 13.91 16.17 6.72
N ARG A 205 14.75 15.30 7.32
CA ARG A 205 14.45 14.62 8.60
C ARG A 205 14.24 15.57 9.78
N HIS A 206 14.92 16.72 9.78
CA HIS A 206 14.87 17.69 10.88
C HIS A 206 13.60 18.53 10.85
N ILE A 207 12.89 18.54 9.71
CA ILE A 207 11.71 19.37 9.48
C ILE A 207 10.42 18.52 9.54
N SER A 208 10.53 17.20 9.30
CA SER A 208 9.41 16.28 9.36
C SER A 208 9.78 14.97 10.08
N PRO A 209 9.26 14.74 11.30
CA PRO A 209 9.38 13.47 11.99
C PRO A 209 8.85 12.28 11.17
N SER A 210 7.77 12.49 10.40
CA SER A 210 7.20 11.47 9.52
C SER A 210 8.17 11.03 8.44
N LEU A 211 8.84 11.97 7.75
CA LEU A 211 9.85 11.62 6.75
C LEU A 211 11.07 10.92 7.36
N SER A 212 11.41 11.24 8.62
CA SER A 212 12.45 10.50 9.34
C SER A 212 12.05 9.04 9.58
N LYS A 213 10.78 8.78 9.90
CA LYS A 213 10.26 7.42 10.10
C LYS A 213 10.15 6.67 8.77
N ASP A 214 9.72 7.32 7.70
CA ASP A 214 9.72 6.76 6.36
C ASP A 214 11.12 6.29 5.93
N ALA A 215 12.14 7.12 6.16
CA ALA A 215 13.53 6.78 5.86
C ALA A 215 14.01 5.56 6.67
N GLU A 216 13.65 5.49 7.95
CA GLU A 216 13.95 4.35 8.82
C GLU A 216 13.31 3.07 8.28
N ILE A 217 12.02 3.10 7.92
CA ILE A 217 11.29 1.96 7.34
C ILE A 217 11.96 1.48 6.04
N LEU A 218 12.26 2.39 5.11
CA LEU A 218 12.92 2.00 3.86
C LEU A 218 14.33 1.44 4.08
N THR A 219 15.06 1.93 5.08
CA THR A 219 16.38 1.39 5.45
C THR A 219 16.26 -0.06 5.92
N LEU A 220 15.24 -0.37 6.73
CA LEU A 220 14.98 -1.74 7.17
C LEU A 220 14.61 -2.65 6.01
N ILE A 221 13.71 -2.21 5.12
CA ILE A 221 13.29 -2.96 3.93
C ILE A 221 14.49 -3.23 3.02
N ARG A 222 15.30 -2.22 2.73
CA ARG A 222 16.51 -2.36 1.92
C ARG A 222 17.45 -3.42 2.50
N ARG A 223 17.72 -3.35 3.81
CA ARG A 223 18.57 -4.33 4.48
C ARG A 223 17.98 -5.74 4.40
N GLN A 224 16.67 -5.88 4.61
CA GLN A 224 15.99 -7.17 4.50
C GLN A 224 16.12 -7.78 3.10
N ILE A 225 15.96 -6.97 2.04
CA ILE A 225 16.00 -7.44 0.65
C ILE A 225 17.42 -7.76 0.17
N PHE A 226 18.42 -6.97 0.58
CA PHE A 226 19.76 -7.03 -0.01
C PHE A 226 20.87 -7.56 0.90
N ASP A 227 20.68 -7.51 2.21
CA ASP A 227 21.72 -7.79 3.21
C ASP A 227 21.36 -8.99 4.11
N SER A 228 20.20 -9.64 3.93
CA SER A 228 19.86 -10.88 4.66
C SER A 228 20.73 -12.04 4.17
N PRO A 229 21.60 -12.63 5.00
CA PRO A 229 22.28 -13.86 4.65
C PRO A 229 21.23 -14.98 4.63
N ASN A 230 21.15 -15.73 3.53
CA ASN A 230 20.43 -17.01 3.52
C ASN A 230 21.06 -17.91 4.59
N THR A 231 20.46 -17.98 5.78
CA THR A 231 20.79 -19.01 6.78
C THR A 231 20.22 -20.33 6.29
N SER A 232 20.83 -20.92 5.26
CA SER A 232 20.68 -22.33 4.95
C SER A 232 21.39 -23.10 6.06
N PHE A 233 20.63 -23.62 7.02
CA PHE A 233 21.10 -24.65 7.94
C PHE A 233 21.49 -25.87 7.10
N SER A 234 22.78 -26.04 6.84
CA SER A 234 23.32 -27.29 6.33
C SER A 234 23.42 -28.25 7.51
N SER A 235 22.40 -29.09 7.70
CA SER A 235 22.47 -30.23 8.60
C SER A 235 23.52 -31.20 8.05
N THR A 236 24.73 -31.12 8.57
CA THR A 236 25.73 -32.18 8.45
C THR A 236 25.19 -33.42 9.17
N ALA A 237 24.56 -34.32 8.43
CA ALA A 237 24.37 -35.69 8.84
C ALA A 237 25.74 -36.38 8.75
N ASN A 238 26.49 -36.39 9.86
CA ASN A 238 27.62 -37.29 10.01
C ASN A 238 27.08 -38.70 10.24
N GLY A 239 27.23 -39.54 9.22
CA GLY A 239 27.12 -40.99 9.37
C GLY A 239 28.48 -41.55 9.77
N THR A 240 28.52 -42.22 10.92
CA THR A 240 29.39 -43.36 11.24
C THR A 240 28.68 -44.19 12.29
#